data_AF-A0ABC9VA42-F1
#
_entry.id   AF-A0ABC9VA42-F1
#
_cell.length_a   1.000
_cell.length_b   1.000
_cell.length_c   1.000
_cell.angle_alpha   90.00
_cell.angle_beta   90.00
_cell.angle_gamma   90.00
#
_symmetry.space_group_name_H-M   'P 1'
#
loop_
_entity.id
_entity.type
_entity.pdbx_description
1 polymer ?
#
loop_
_entity_poly.entity_id
_entity_poly.type
_entity_poly.pdbx_seq_one_letter_code
_entity_poly.pdbx_strand_id
1 'polypeptide(L)'
;MSSLWESTEKELKRWAYETMSDCLQSYQGQVKEAMEEFHQGTRAFYRANEEYVPHWQGESREAYELVYGDLRQIEAHIYATADELLHEISREIAEIRRKIEELQ
;
A
#
# COMPACT_ATOMS: atom_id res chain seq x y z
N MET A 1 -31.40 31.84 13.65
CA MET A 1 -30.07 31.68 14.26
C MET A 1 -29.68 30.20 14.38
N SER A 2 -30.54 29.29 14.88
CA SER A 2 -30.26 27.83 14.92
C SER A 2 -29.89 27.23 13.55
N SER A 3 -30.66 27.58 12.50
CA SER A 3 -30.46 27.04 11.14
C SER A 3 -29.16 27.46 10.45
N LEU A 4 -28.61 28.63 10.80
CA LEU A 4 -27.33 29.10 10.28
C LEU A 4 -26.18 28.33 10.92
N TRP A 5 -26.25 28.11 12.24
CA TRP A 5 -25.25 27.33 12.97
C TRP A 5 -25.23 25.86 12.52
N GLU A 6 -26.41 25.25 12.35
CA GLU A 6 -26.53 23.88 11.84
C GLU A 6 -25.96 23.74 10.41
N SER A 7 -26.16 24.76 9.56
CA SER A 7 -25.59 24.79 8.21
C SER A 7 -24.07 24.88 8.23
N THR A 8 -23.52 25.82 9.03
CA THR A 8 -22.07 26.00 9.16
C THR A 8 -21.39 24.75 9.76
N GLU A 9 -22.03 24.09 10.71
CA GLU A 9 -21.51 22.84 11.29
C GLU A 9 -21.46 21.71 10.27
N LYS A 10 -22.50 21.56 9.42
CA LYS A 10 -22.50 20.58 8.33
C LYS A 10 -21.41 20.84 7.31
N GLU A 11 -21.20 22.09 6.91
CA GLU A 11 -20.13 22.48 5.98
C GLU A 11 -18.75 22.18 6.55
N LEU A 12 -18.52 22.50 7.83
CA LEU A 12 -17.25 22.19 8.50
C LEU A 12 -16.98 20.67 8.55
N LYS A 13 -18.00 19.87 8.86
CA LYS A 13 -17.91 18.40 8.88
C LYS A 13 -17.62 17.84 7.49
N ARG A 14 -18.28 18.35 6.46
CA ARG A 14 -18.04 17.95 5.07
C ARG A 14 -16.59 18.26 4.67
N TRP A 15 -16.13 19.48 4.91
CA TRP A 15 -14.75 19.87 4.61
C TRP A 15 -13.71 19.00 5.33
N ALA A 16 -13.96 18.64 6.60
CA ALA A 16 -13.09 17.74 7.34
C ALA A 16 -13.03 16.35 6.71
N TYR A 17 -14.19 15.78 6.32
CA TYR A 17 -14.24 14.49 5.64
C TYR A 17 -13.58 14.49 4.26
N GLU A 18 -13.77 15.55 3.46
CA GLU A 18 -13.09 15.72 2.17
C GLU A 18 -11.56 15.74 2.37
N THR A 19 -11.08 16.52 3.33
CA THR A 19 -9.64 16.59 3.68
C THR A 19 -9.08 15.23 4.10
N MET A 20 -9.83 14.45 4.90
CA MET A 20 -9.42 13.09 5.29
C MET A 20 -9.34 12.15 4.09
N SER A 21 -10.33 12.20 3.18
CA SER A 21 -10.33 11.41 1.95
C SER A 21 -9.12 11.74 1.07
N ASP A 22 -8.81 13.03 0.89
CA ASP A 22 -7.67 13.47 0.08
C ASP A 22 -6.33 12.98 0.65
N CYS A 23 -6.18 13.02 1.98
CA CYS A 23 -5.00 12.50 2.66
C CYS A 23 -4.84 10.99 2.43
N LEU A 24 -5.92 10.22 2.57
CA LEU A 24 -5.90 8.77 2.32
C LEU A 24 -5.60 8.44 0.85
N GLN A 25 -6.13 9.21 -0.10
CA GLN A 25 -5.81 9.03 -1.53
C GLN A 25 -4.35 9.31 -1.82
N SER A 26 -3.77 10.35 -1.23
CA SER A 26 -2.34 10.64 -1.35
C SER A 26 -1.49 9.50 -0.80
N TYR A 27 -1.84 9.00 0.39
CA TYR A 27 -1.14 7.86 0.99
C TYR A 27 -1.29 6.58 0.14
N GLN A 28 -2.46 6.33 -0.43
CA GLN A 28 -2.68 5.23 -1.38
C GLN A 28 -1.73 5.32 -2.59
N GLY A 29 -1.52 6.54 -3.11
CA GLY A 29 -0.56 6.79 -4.19
C GLY A 29 0.87 6.44 -3.79
N GLN A 30 1.31 6.88 -2.61
CA GLN A 30 2.65 6.59 -2.07
C GLN A 30 2.89 5.08 -1.89
N VAL A 31 1.90 4.33 -1.40
CA VAL A 31 1.99 2.87 -1.28
C VAL A 31 2.18 2.22 -2.66
N LYS A 32 1.42 2.67 -3.68
CA LYS A 32 1.57 2.15 -5.05
C LYS A 32 2.94 2.46 -5.65
N GLU A 33 3.46 3.67 -5.44
CA GLU A 33 4.80 4.06 -5.88
C GLU A 33 5.88 3.21 -5.22
N ALA A 34 5.81 3.03 -3.89
CA ALA A 34 6.75 2.17 -3.16
C ALA A 34 6.71 0.71 -3.64
N MET A 35 5.51 0.19 -3.97
CA MET A 35 5.37 -1.17 -4.49
C MET A 35 5.90 -1.32 -5.92
N GLU A 36 5.79 -0.29 -6.75
CA GLU A 36 6.40 -0.27 -8.08
C GLU A 36 7.94 -0.32 -7.98
N GLU A 37 8.53 0.53 -7.12
CA GLU A 37 9.97 0.50 -6.85
C GLU A 37 10.43 -0.85 -6.30
N PHE A 38 9.69 -1.40 -5.34
CA PHE A 38 9.96 -2.72 -4.79
C PHE A 38 9.94 -3.81 -5.87
N HIS A 39 8.91 -3.80 -6.73
CA HIS A 39 8.77 -4.76 -7.82
C HIS A 39 9.90 -4.66 -8.86
N GLN A 40 10.37 -3.45 -9.17
CA GLN A 40 11.53 -3.25 -10.04
C GLN A 40 12.81 -3.82 -9.41
N GLY A 41 13.00 -3.61 -8.10
CA GLY A 41 14.09 -4.19 -7.33
C GLY A 41 14.07 -5.72 -7.34
N THR A 42 12.91 -6.34 -7.10
CA THR A 42 12.79 -7.81 -7.10
C THR A 42 13.04 -8.40 -8.49
N ARG A 43 12.55 -7.76 -9.56
CA ARG A 43 12.88 -8.17 -10.95
C ARG A 43 14.39 -8.12 -11.23
N ALA A 44 15.06 -7.04 -10.81
CA ALA A 44 16.50 -6.92 -10.98
C ALA A 44 17.26 -8.02 -10.22
N PHE A 45 16.83 -8.32 -8.99
CA PHE A 45 17.35 -9.41 -8.18
C PHE A 45 17.17 -10.77 -8.86
N TYR A 46 15.96 -11.08 -9.37
CA TYR A 46 15.70 -12.34 -10.06
C TYR A 46 16.57 -12.52 -11.30
N ARG A 47 16.75 -11.46 -12.08
CA ARG A 47 17.62 -11.50 -13.25
C ARG A 47 19.07 -11.82 -12.85
N ALA A 48 19.58 -11.20 -11.80
CA ALA A 48 20.93 -11.49 -11.30
C ALA A 48 21.03 -12.94 -10.78
N ASN A 49 19.98 -13.42 -10.09
CA ASN A 49 19.92 -14.80 -9.61
C ASN A 49 19.99 -15.80 -10.79
N GLU A 50 19.18 -15.59 -11.82
CA GLU A 50 19.16 -16.42 -13.04
C GLU A 50 20.51 -16.43 -13.78
N GLU A 51 21.24 -15.31 -13.76
CA GLU A 51 22.55 -15.20 -14.42
C GLU A 51 23.67 -15.91 -13.64
N TYR A 52 23.74 -15.71 -12.32
CA TYR A 52 24.92 -16.11 -11.54
C TYR A 52 24.77 -17.43 -10.81
N VAL A 53 23.62 -17.72 -10.22
CA VAL A 53 23.44 -18.85 -9.29
C VAL A 53 23.52 -20.24 -9.96
N PRO A 54 23.15 -20.44 -11.23
CA PRO A 54 23.34 -21.75 -11.88
C PRO A 54 24.79 -22.26 -11.86
N HIS A 55 25.77 -21.35 -11.76
CA HIS A 55 27.19 -21.68 -11.75
C HIS A 55 27.72 -22.02 -10.34
N TRP A 56 26.94 -21.79 -9.29
CA TRP A 56 27.34 -22.05 -7.92
C TRP A 56 27.18 -23.54 -7.57
N GLN A 57 28.07 -24.06 -6.73
CA GLN A 57 28.08 -25.47 -6.29
C GLN A 57 28.54 -25.58 -4.84
N GLY A 58 28.23 -26.72 -4.21
CA GLY A 58 28.63 -27.05 -2.84
C GLY A 58 27.96 -26.16 -1.78
N GLU A 59 28.62 -26.04 -0.63
CA GLU A 59 28.08 -25.37 0.56
C GLU A 59 27.62 -23.93 0.30
N SER A 60 28.30 -23.18 -0.56
CA SER A 60 27.91 -21.81 -0.92
C SER A 60 26.55 -21.75 -1.62
N ARG A 61 26.22 -22.74 -2.45
CA ARG A 61 24.90 -22.83 -3.09
C ARG A 61 23.84 -23.21 -2.06
N GLU A 62 24.11 -24.19 -1.22
CA GLU A 62 23.17 -24.63 -0.19
C GLU A 62 22.83 -23.49 0.79
N ALA A 63 23.84 -22.74 1.24
CA ALA A 63 23.65 -21.57 2.07
C ALA A 63 22.84 -20.46 1.37
N TYR A 64 23.09 -20.24 0.08
CA TYR A 64 22.33 -19.27 -0.71
C TYR A 64 20.86 -19.65 -0.85
N GLU A 65 20.55 -20.90 -1.17
CA GLU A 65 19.17 -21.37 -1.37
C GLU A 65 18.32 -21.19 -0.10
N LEU A 66 18.91 -21.33 1.08
CA LEU A 66 18.24 -21.04 2.36
C LEU A 66 17.86 -19.55 2.45
N VAL A 67 18.82 -18.65 2.22
CA VAL A 67 18.58 -17.20 2.25
C VAL A 67 17.60 -16.78 1.15
N TYR A 68 17.71 -17.38 -0.04
CA TYR A 68 16.81 -17.13 -1.15
C TYR A 68 15.37 -17.53 -0.81
N GLY A 69 15.17 -18.66 -0.13
CA GLY A 69 13.87 -19.08 0.40
C GLY A 69 13.26 -18.06 1.35
N ASP A 70 14.06 -17.56 2.31
CA ASP A 70 13.62 -16.52 3.25
C ASP A 70 13.25 -15.22 2.52
N LEU A 71 14.06 -14.80 1.55
CA LEU A 71 13.79 -13.61 0.73
C LEU A 71 12.48 -13.74 -0.05
N ARG A 72 12.19 -14.92 -0.62
CA ARG A 72 10.93 -15.20 -1.31
C ARG A 72 9.73 -15.10 -0.36
N GLN A 73 9.87 -15.58 0.86
CA GLN A 73 8.81 -15.49 1.86
C GLN A 73 8.57 -14.04 2.29
N ILE A 74 9.64 -13.27 2.49
CA ILE A 74 9.56 -11.83 2.82
C ILE A 74 8.89 -11.06 1.67
N GLU A 75 9.29 -11.31 0.42
CA GLU A 75 8.67 -10.69 -0.75
C GLU A 75 7.16 -10.95 -0.79
N ALA A 76 6.74 -12.21 -0.63
CA ALA A 76 5.32 -12.57 -0.62
C ALA A 76 4.56 -11.87 0.51
N HIS A 77 5.17 -11.75 1.69
CA HIS A 77 4.57 -11.05 2.82
C HIS A 77 4.41 -9.55 2.57
N ILE A 78 5.40 -8.92 1.92
CA ILE A 78 5.33 -7.50 1.52
C ILE A 78 4.17 -7.28 0.55
N TYR A 79 4.03 -8.11 -0.49
CA TYR A 79 2.90 -8.01 -1.43
C TYR A 79 1.54 -8.16 -0.73
N ALA A 80 1.39 -9.18 0.13
CA ALA A 80 0.14 -9.38 0.87
C ALA A 80 -0.19 -8.19 1.77
N THR A 81 0.80 -7.68 2.51
CA THR A 81 0.62 -6.52 3.39
C THR A 81 0.24 -5.26 2.62
N ALA A 82 0.84 -5.05 1.44
CA ALA A 82 0.52 -3.90 0.59
C ALA A 82 -0.91 -4.00 0.03
N ASP A 83 -1.33 -5.18 -0.43
CA ASP A 83 -2.69 -5.41 -0.91
C ASP A 83 -3.73 -5.20 0.20
N GLU A 84 -3.48 -5.73 1.40
CA GLU A 84 -4.33 -5.49 2.57
C GLU A 84 -4.43 -3.99 2.88
N LEU A 85 -3.29 -3.29 2.94
CA LEU A 85 -3.27 -1.85 3.22
C LEU A 85 -4.05 -1.05 2.16
N LEU A 86 -3.86 -1.36 0.87
CA LEU A 86 -4.58 -0.70 -0.23
C LEU A 86 -6.09 -0.97 -0.16
N HIS A 87 -6.48 -2.17 0.25
CA HIS A 87 -7.87 -2.54 0.45
C HIS A 87 -8.50 -1.74 1.59
N GLU A 88 -7.83 -1.69 2.75
CA GLU A 88 -8.27 -0.94 3.93
C GLU A 88 -8.42 0.56 3.62
N ILE A 89 -7.43 1.17 2.95
CA ILE A 89 -7.51 2.57 2.53
C ILE A 89 -8.72 2.81 1.61
N SER A 90 -8.95 1.90 0.66
CA SER A 90 -10.09 2.01 -0.27
C SER A 90 -11.42 1.91 0.47
N ARG A 91 -11.52 1.03 1.47
CA ARG A 91 -12.71 0.88 2.32
C ARG A 91 -12.97 2.15 3.12
N GLU A 92 -11.95 2.69 3.78
CA GLU A 92 -12.09 3.92 4.57
C GLU A 92 -12.49 5.13 3.72
N ILE A 93 -11.91 5.27 2.52
CA ILE A 93 -12.34 6.32 1.57
C ILE A 93 -13.81 6.17 1.21
N ALA A 94 -14.28 4.94 0.94
CA ALA A 94 -15.69 4.69 0.63
C ALA A 94 -16.62 5.03 1.81
N GLU A 95 -16.20 4.70 3.04
CA GLU A 95 -16.95 5.05 4.25
C GLU A 95 -17.02 6.57 4.48
N ILE A 96 -15.92 7.29 4.25
CA ILE A 96 -15.88 8.75 4.33
C ILE A 96 -16.80 9.38 3.29
N ARG A 97 -16.79 8.89 2.04
CA ARG A 97 -17.70 9.36 0.99
C ARG A 97 -19.17 9.17 1.37
N ARG A 98 -19.52 8.02 1.94
CA ARG A 98 -20.88 7.77 2.46
C ARG A 98 -21.27 8.78 3.54
N LYS A 99 -20.36 9.12 4.47
CA LYS A 99 -20.60 10.15 5.51
C LYS A 99 -20.79 11.54 4.91
N ILE A 100 -20.10 11.88 3.81
CA ILE A 100 -20.29 13.14 3.09
C ILE A 100 -21.68 13.20 2.44
N GLU A 101 -22.13 12.10 1.83
CA GLU A 101 -23.47 11.98 1.25
C GLU A 101 -24.57 12.12 2.30
N GLU A 102 -24.38 11.54 3.49
CA GLU A 102 -25.31 11.70 4.64
C GLU A 102 -25.38 13.14 5.19
N LEU A 103 -24.39 13.99 4.87
CA LEU A 103 -24.35 15.41 5.24
C LEU A 103 -24.95 16.33 4.16
N GLN A 104 -25.45 15.78 3.04
CA GLN A 104 -26.25 16.53 2.06
C GLN A 104 -27.63 16.88 2.63
#